data_AF-A0A925QY52-F1
#
_entry.id   AF-A0A925QY52-F1
#
_cell.length_a   1.000
_cell.length_b   1.000
_cell.length_c   1.000
_cell.angle_alpha   90.00
_cell.angle_beta   90.00
_cell.angle_gamma   90.00
#
_symmetry.space_group_name_H-M   'P 1'
#
loop_
_entity.id
_entity.type
_entity.pdbx_description
1 polymer ?
#
loop_
_entity_poly.entity_id
_entity_poly.type
_entity_poly.pdbx_seq_one_letter_code
_entity_poly.pdbx_strand_id
1 'polypeptide(L)'
;MRWLLVVAVVVVFLQHPSIGLAQQSPPMMWQIYMMFVATDAAVTKCLHPDAEKKQRFKANQKYYEGLSKLQLKTMFPEKSNDLIDKTLMEGADGITQHVRTIVDSDSCSSKRVAELIKPFDSLAGIGYGPK
;
A
#
# COMPACT_ATOMS: atom_id res chain seq x y z
N MET A 1 -14.31 -2.34 21.47
CA MET A 1 -15.08 -1.46 20.55
C MET A 1 -14.39 -0.09 20.42
N ARG A 2 -13.21 -0.04 19.80
CA ARG A 2 -12.42 1.21 19.70
C ARG A 2 -11.45 1.19 18.50
N TRP A 3 -11.86 0.54 17.41
CA TRP A 3 -11.06 0.33 16.19
C TRP A 3 -11.75 0.84 14.91
N LEU A 4 -12.80 1.66 15.04
CA LEU A 4 -13.59 2.15 13.90
C LEU A 4 -13.38 3.63 13.56
N LEU A 5 -12.50 4.37 14.26
CA LEU A 5 -12.43 5.83 14.15
C LEU A 5 -11.24 6.41 13.36
N VAL A 6 -10.30 5.60 12.85
CA VAL A 6 -9.12 6.14 12.16
C VAL A 6 -9.34 6.34 10.64
N VAL A 7 -10.51 5.99 10.10
CA VAL A 7 -10.82 6.13 8.65
C VAL A 7 -11.63 7.40 8.33
N ALA A 8 -12.00 8.21 9.32
CA ALA A 8 -13.10 9.18 9.16
C ALA A 8 -12.71 10.65 8.88
N VAL A 9 -11.49 11.00 8.46
CA VAL A 9 -11.11 12.43 8.28
C VAL A 9 -10.49 12.72 6.92
N VAL A 10 -11.20 12.42 5.83
CA VAL A 10 -11.12 13.16 4.54
C VAL A 10 -12.48 13.08 3.83
N VAL A 11 -13.55 13.59 4.45
CA VAL A 11 -14.83 13.80 3.74
C VAL A 11 -15.50 15.06 4.28
N VAL A 12 -15.03 16.23 3.84
CA VAL A 12 -15.80 17.47 3.97
C VAL A 12 -15.71 18.20 2.65
N PHE A 13 -16.45 17.71 1.65
CA PHE A 13 -17.03 18.47 0.54
C PHE A 13 -17.78 17.42 -0.29
N LEU A 14 -19.07 17.25 -0.02
CA LEU A 14 -20.14 16.76 -0.91
C LEU A 14 -21.35 16.41 -0.04
N GLN A 15 -22.05 17.46 0.40
CA GLN A 15 -23.40 17.32 0.95
C GLN A 15 -24.38 17.20 -0.23
N HIS A 16 -24.66 15.97 -0.66
CA HIS A 16 -25.93 15.61 -1.30
C HIS A 16 -26.36 14.23 -0.76
N PRO A 17 -27.57 14.09 -0.18
CA PRO A 17 -28.06 12.84 0.36
C PRO A 17 -28.71 12.05 -0.79
N SER A 18 -27.92 11.28 -1.52
CA SER A 18 -28.47 10.32 -2.48
C SER A 18 -27.48 9.21 -2.70
N ILE A 19 -27.98 7.99 -2.52
CA ILE A 19 -27.34 6.71 -2.83
C ILE A 19 -26.35 6.27 -1.74
N GLY A 20 -26.74 5.21 -1.02
CA GLY A 20 -25.81 4.37 -0.30
C GLY A 20 -24.79 3.80 -1.28
N LEU A 21 -23.71 4.55 -1.49
CA LEU A 21 -22.51 4.00 -2.08
C LEU A 21 -21.93 3.08 -1.01
N ALA A 22 -22.15 1.78 -1.17
CA ALA A 22 -21.30 0.78 -0.55
C ALA A 22 -19.87 1.31 -0.69
N GLN A 23 -19.20 1.59 0.42
CA GLN A 23 -17.84 2.09 0.44
C GLN A 23 -17.00 1.07 -0.33
N GLN A 24 -16.78 1.31 -1.62
CA GLN A 24 -16.13 0.35 -2.50
C GLN A 24 -14.69 0.28 -2.04
N SER A 25 -14.30 -0.88 -1.48
CA SER A 25 -12.93 -1.16 -1.12
C SER A 25 -12.02 -0.87 -2.32
N PRO A 26 -10.79 -0.37 -2.11
CA PRO A 26 -9.87 -0.15 -3.21
C PRO A 26 -9.70 -1.41 -4.08
N PRO A 27 -9.35 -1.29 -5.36
CA PRO A 27 -9.17 -2.44 -6.22
C PRO A 27 -8.15 -3.44 -5.64
N MET A 28 -8.36 -4.74 -5.82
CA MET A 28 -7.54 -5.77 -5.15
C MET A 28 -6.03 -5.63 -5.44
N MET A 29 -5.64 -5.31 -6.69
CA MET A 29 -4.23 -5.14 -7.04
C MET A 29 -3.63 -3.91 -6.36
N TRP A 30 -4.41 -2.82 -6.27
CA TRP A 30 -4.04 -1.65 -5.49
C TRP A 30 -3.78 -2.03 -4.04
N GLN A 31 -4.68 -2.79 -3.41
CA GLN A 31 -4.51 -3.20 -2.00
C GLN A 31 -3.21 -4.00 -1.80
N ILE A 32 -2.90 -4.92 -2.71
CA ILE A 32 -1.66 -5.71 -2.64
C ILE A 32 -0.43 -4.80 -2.82
N TYR A 33 -0.43 -3.91 -3.82
CA TYR A 33 0.65 -2.95 -4.00
C TYR A 33 0.87 -2.07 -2.76
N MET A 34 -0.21 -1.61 -2.13
CA MET A 34 -0.12 -0.82 -0.91
C MET A 34 0.42 -1.61 0.29
N MET A 35 0.19 -2.92 0.34
CA MET A 35 0.84 -3.81 1.31
C MET A 35 2.35 -3.89 1.08
N PHE A 36 2.82 -3.93 -0.18
CA PHE A 36 4.26 -3.80 -0.47
C PHE A 36 4.81 -2.46 -0.01
N VAL A 37 4.14 -1.36 -0.29
CA VAL A 37 4.58 -0.01 0.12
C VAL A 37 4.70 0.09 1.64
N ALA A 38 3.68 -0.36 2.38
CA ALA A 38 3.68 -0.35 3.84
C ALA A 38 4.81 -1.22 4.41
N THR A 39 4.96 -2.43 3.87
CA THR A 39 6.00 -3.38 4.33
C THR A 39 7.39 -2.82 4.06
N ASP A 40 7.63 -2.25 2.88
CA ASP A 40 8.92 -1.66 2.51
C ASP A 40 9.33 -0.52 3.44
N ALA A 41 8.37 0.36 3.76
CA ALA A 41 8.59 1.49 4.65
C ALA A 41 8.98 1.03 6.07
N ALA A 42 8.40 -0.07 6.56
CA ALA A 42 8.74 -0.63 7.87
C ALA A 42 10.07 -1.41 7.86
N VAL A 43 10.26 -2.26 6.86
CA VAL A 43 11.46 -3.11 6.69
C VAL A 43 12.71 -2.25 6.54
N THR A 44 12.65 -1.16 5.77
CA THR A 44 13.82 -0.30 5.51
C THR A 44 14.50 0.22 6.79
N LYS A 45 13.74 0.43 7.87
CA LYS A 45 14.27 0.91 9.14
C LYS A 45 14.54 -0.20 10.15
N CYS A 46 13.72 -1.25 10.16
CA CYS A 46 13.73 -2.25 11.22
C CYS A 46 14.38 -3.58 10.87
N LEU A 47 14.62 -3.85 9.59
CA LEU A 47 15.29 -5.05 9.11
C LEU A 47 16.45 -4.70 8.18
N HIS A 48 17.44 -5.58 8.14
CA HIS A 48 18.48 -5.60 7.13
C HIS A 48 18.37 -6.91 6.35
N PRO A 49 17.35 -7.05 5.47
CA PRO A 49 17.18 -8.26 4.69
C PRO A 49 18.36 -8.45 3.73
N ASP A 50 18.64 -9.71 3.39
CA ASP A 50 19.65 -10.04 2.39
C ASP A 50 19.31 -9.38 1.04
N ALA A 51 20.35 -9.05 0.27
CA ALA A 51 20.22 -8.27 -0.95
C ALA A 51 19.32 -8.95 -2.00
N GLU A 52 19.40 -10.28 -2.10
CA GLU A 52 18.66 -11.10 -3.05
C GLU A 52 17.16 -11.08 -2.74
N LYS A 53 16.79 -11.28 -1.46
CA LYS A 53 15.42 -11.18 -0.99
C LYS A 53 14.85 -9.78 -1.15
N LYS A 54 15.64 -8.74 -0.84
CA LYS A 54 15.25 -7.34 -1.09
C LYS A 54 14.99 -7.10 -2.59
N GLN A 55 15.84 -7.64 -3.46
CA GLN A 55 15.66 -7.53 -4.91
C GLN A 55 14.37 -8.21 -5.39
N ARG A 56 14.10 -9.44 -4.95
CA ARG A 56 12.84 -10.14 -5.28
C ARG A 56 11.62 -9.37 -4.79
N PHE A 57 11.65 -8.91 -3.55
CA PHE A 57 10.59 -8.08 -2.98
C PHE A 57 10.30 -6.86 -3.87
N LYS A 58 11.36 -6.15 -4.32
CA LYS A 58 11.22 -4.98 -5.19
C LYS A 58 10.71 -5.31 -6.58
N ALA A 59 11.12 -6.44 -7.16
CA ALA A 59 10.59 -6.92 -8.43
C ALA A 59 9.07 -7.19 -8.34
N ASN A 60 8.64 -7.86 -7.27
CA ASN A 60 7.23 -8.14 -7.02
C ASN A 60 6.43 -6.86 -6.75
N GLN A 61 6.98 -5.93 -5.97
CA GLN A 61 6.36 -4.63 -5.74
C GLN A 61 6.07 -3.91 -7.06
N LYS A 62 7.04 -3.86 -7.98
CA LYS A 62 6.88 -3.22 -9.29
C LYS A 62 5.90 -3.95 -10.20
N TYR A 63 5.85 -5.28 -10.11
CA TYR A 63 4.84 -6.07 -10.83
C TYR A 63 3.41 -5.71 -10.40
N TYR A 64 3.15 -5.66 -9.08
CA TYR A 64 1.83 -5.29 -8.55
C TYR A 64 1.50 -3.81 -8.73
N GLU A 65 2.50 -2.93 -8.81
CA GLU A 65 2.30 -1.54 -9.25
C GLU A 65 1.70 -1.53 -10.67
N GLY A 66 2.29 -2.27 -11.61
CA GLY A 66 1.78 -2.38 -12.98
C GLY A 66 0.37 -2.95 -13.06
N LEU A 67 0.08 -4.02 -12.29
CA LEU A 67 -1.27 -4.58 -12.20
C LEU A 67 -2.28 -3.60 -11.61
N SER A 68 -1.87 -2.78 -10.64
CA SER A 68 -2.72 -1.73 -10.06
C SER A 68 -3.08 -0.67 -11.10
N LYS A 69 -2.10 -0.21 -11.88
CA LYS A 69 -2.33 0.74 -12.98
C LYS A 69 -3.27 0.17 -14.03
N LEU A 70 -3.07 -1.08 -14.43
CA LEU A 70 -3.95 -1.77 -15.40
C LEU A 70 -5.39 -1.91 -14.87
N GLN A 71 -5.53 -2.29 -13.59
CA GLN A 71 -6.84 -2.42 -12.96
C GLN A 71 -7.56 -1.07 -12.89
N LEU A 72 -6.85 -0.01 -12.49
CA LEU A 72 -7.39 1.35 -12.48
C LEU A 72 -7.79 1.83 -13.86
N LYS A 73 -6.96 1.57 -14.89
CA LYS A 73 -7.28 1.95 -16.27
C LYS A 73 -8.50 1.21 -16.80
N THR A 74 -8.67 -0.05 -16.41
CA THR A 74 -9.86 -0.84 -16.75
C THR A 74 -11.12 -0.29 -16.09
N MET A 75 -11.02 0.16 -14.84
CA MET A 75 -12.15 0.73 -14.09
C MET A 75 -12.50 2.16 -14.53
N PHE A 76 -11.49 2.93 -14.95
CA PHE A 76 -11.62 4.34 -15.33
C PHE A 76 -10.97 4.59 -16.70
N PRO A 77 -11.53 4.01 -17.78
CA PRO A 77 -10.92 4.05 -19.12
C PRO A 77 -10.79 5.48 -19.67
N GLU A 78 -11.62 6.41 -19.21
CA GLU A 78 -11.61 7.81 -19.59
C GLU A 78 -10.48 8.63 -18.96
N LYS A 79 -9.86 8.14 -17.88
CA LYS A 79 -8.76 8.85 -17.21
C LYS A 79 -7.44 8.68 -17.97
N SER A 80 -6.62 9.72 -17.97
CA SER A 80 -5.27 9.65 -18.54
C SER A 80 -4.37 8.73 -17.71
N ASN A 81 -3.35 8.17 -18.35
CA ASN A 81 -2.34 7.37 -17.64
C ASN A 81 -1.62 8.22 -16.58
N ASP A 82 -1.32 9.49 -16.87
CA ASP A 82 -0.68 10.40 -15.92
C ASP A 82 -1.50 10.58 -14.64
N LEU A 83 -2.83 10.68 -14.77
CA LEU A 83 -3.70 10.81 -13.60
C LEU A 83 -3.72 9.51 -12.80
N ILE A 84 -3.73 8.36 -13.46
CA ILE A 84 -3.65 7.04 -12.80
C ILE A 84 -2.33 6.89 -12.05
N ASP A 85 -1.22 7.24 -12.70
CA ASP A 85 0.12 7.18 -12.12
C ASP A 85 0.22 8.11 -10.91
N LYS A 86 -0.24 9.36 -11.04
CA LYS A 86 -0.28 10.33 -9.94
C LYS A 86 -1.11 9.82 -8.77
N THR A 87 -2.30 9.28 -9.04
CA THR A 87 -3.20 8.77 -8.00
C THR A 87 -2.56 7.61 -7.23
N LEU A 88 -1.87 6.71 -7.93
CA LEU A 88 -1.17 5.59 -7.30
C LEU A 88 0.03 6.07 -6.47
N MET A 89 0.81 7.03 -7.00
CA MET A 89 1.97 7.61 -6.33
C MET A 89 1.58 8.36 -5.05
N GLU A 90 0.56 9.22 -5.11
CA GLU A 90 0.06 9.95 -3.93
C GLU A 90 -0.45 9.00 -2.85
N GLY A 91 -1.12 7.91 -3.25
CA GLY A 91 -1.52 6.85 -2.33
C GLY A 91 -0.33 6.15 -1.67
N ALA A 92 0.70 5.81 -2.44
CA ALA A 92 1.91 5.17 -1.92
C ALA A 92 2.69 6.09 -0.97
N ASP A 93 2.80 7.37 -1.30
CA ASP A 93 3.48 8.38 -0.47
C ASP A 93 2.75 8.55 0.87
N GLY A 94 1.42 8.65 0.85
CA GLY A 94 0.61 8.75 2.07
C GLY A 94 0.81 7.55 3.00
N ILE A 95 0.81 6.34 2.45
CA ILE A 95 1.09 5.12 3.25
C ILE A 95 2.51 5.11 3.78
N THR A 96 3.49 5.48 2.96
CA THR A 96 4.90 5.53 3.36
C THR A 96 5.10 6.49 4.54
N GLN A 97 4.53 7.69 4.46
CA GLN A 97 4.61 8.69 5.53
C GLN A 97 3.93 8.20 6.82
N HIS A 98 2.74 7.59 6.69
CA HIS A 98 2.02 7.03 7.83
C HIS A 98 2.82 5.92 8.52
N VAL A 99 3.34 4.97 7.76
CA VAL A 99 4.16 3.87 8.30
C VAL A 99 5.44 4.40 8.93
N ARG A 100 6.14 5.34 8.29
CA ARG A 100 7.33 5.97 8.89
C ARG A 100 7.02 6.60 10.24
N THR A 101 5.90 7.34 10.35
CA THR A 101 5.46 7.92 11.62
C THR A 101 5.31 6.85 12.71
N ILE A 102 4.74 5.69 12.38
CA ILE A 102 4.59 4.55 13.30
C ILE A 102 5.96 4.00 13.72
N VAL A 103 6.85 3.79 12.76
CA VAL A 103 8.18 3.19 13.01
C VAL A 103 9.13 4.20 13.68
N ASP A 104 8.87 5.49 13.56
CA ASP A 104 9.57 6.56 14.26
C ASP A 104 9.07 6.72 15.69
N SER A 105 7.78 6.49 15.95
CA SER A 105 7.22 6.56 17.31
C SER A 105 7.43 5.28 18.14
N ASP A 106 7.50 4.13 17.49
CA ASP A 106 7.52 2.82 18.15
C ASP A 106 8.86 2.09 17.95
N SER A 107 9.22 1.18 18.86
CA SER A 107 10.38 0.30 18.65
C SER A 107 10.12 -0.73 17.54
N CYS A 108 11.18 -1.19 16.88
CA CYS A 108 11.09 -2.30 15.91
C CYS A 108 10.59 -3.62 16.50
N SER A 109 10.65 -3.76 17.83
CA SER A 109 10.10 -4.90 18.57
C SER A 109 8.63 -4.73 18.96
N SER A 110 8.02 -3.57 18.70
CA SER A 110 6.61 -3.35 19.00
C SER A 110 5.74 -4.28 18.15
N LYS A 111 4.64 -4.77 18.74
CA LYS A 111 3.66 -5.59 18.02
C LYS A 111 3.18 -4.91 16.73
N ARG A 112 2.98 -3.59 16.79
CA ARG A 112 2.49 -2.81 15.66
C ARG A 112 3.47 -2.79 14.49
N VAL A 113 4.76 -2.58 14.75
CA VAL A 113 5.80 -2.61 13.72
C VAL A 113 6.03 -4.05 13.23
N ALA A 114 5.98 -5.04 14.12
CA ALA A 114 6.10 -6.45 13.74
C ALA A 114 5.01 -6.89 12.73
N GLU A 115 3.76 -6.46 12.90
CA GLU A 115 2.69 -6.75 11.93
C GLU A 115 2.90 -6.08 10.56
N LEU A 116 3.56 -4.91 10.50
CA LEU A 116 3.91 -4.25 9.24
C LEU A 116 5.06 -4.96 8.51
N ILE A 117 5.96 -5.59 9.26
CA ILE A 117 7.14 -6.29 8.72
C ILE A 117 6.80 -7.73 8.30
N LYS A 118 5.91 -8.39 9.04
CA LYS A 118 5.53 -9.80 8.87
C LYS A 118 5.27 -10.23 7.42
N PRO A 119 4.63 -9.42 6.55
CA PRO A 119 4.38 -9.83 5.17
C PRO A 119 5.65 -9.95 4.31
N PHE A 120 6.79 -9.39 4.73
CA PHE A 120 7.99 -9.24 3.89
C PHE A 120 8.46 -10.54 3.25
N ASP A 121 8.60 -11.62 4.01
CA ASP A 121 9.08 -12.90 3.47
C ASP A 121 8.10 -13.49 2.46
N SER A 122 6.79 -13.41 2.74
CA SER A 122 5.75 -13.87 1.81
C SER A 122 5.73 -13.04 0.53
N LEU A 123 5.85 -11.71 0.66
CA LEU A 123 5.89 -10.76 -0.45
C LEU A 123 7.16 -10.91 -1.30
N ALA A 124 8.29 -11.27 -0.69
CA ALA A 124 9.54 -11.57 -1.40
C ALA A 124 9.52 -12.95 -2.09
N GLY A 125 8.73 -13.89 -1.56
CA GLY A 125 8.60 -15.26 -2.08
C GLY A 125 7.60 -15.42 -3.23
N ILE A 126 6.86 -14.38 -3.61
CA ILE A 126 5.99 -14.41 -4.79
C ILE A 126 6.91 -14.54 -6.02
N GLY A 127 6.77 -15.59 -6.81
CA GLY A 127 7.77 -16.01 -7.81
C GLY A 127 7.90 -15.16 -9.08
N TYR A 128 7.84 -13.83 -9.00
CA TYR A 128 7.94 -12.92 -10.15
C TYR A 128 9.28 -12.16 -10.27
N GLY A 129 10.33 -12.59 -9.56
CA GLY A 129 11.71 -12.12 -9.71
C GLY A 129 12.63 -13.12 -10.45
N PRO A 130 13.84 -12.71 -10.90
CA PRO A 130 14.81 -13.64 -11.46
C PRO A 130 15.12 -14.74 -10.45
N LYS A 131 15.11 -16.00 -10.93
CA LYS A 131 15.52 -17.18 -10.18
C LYS A 131 17.03 -17.23 -10.05
#